data_AF-D2RJ73-F1
#
_entry.id   AF-D2RJ73-F1
#
_cell.length_a   1.000
_cell.length_b   1.000
_cell.length_c   1.000
_cell.angle_alpha   90.00
_cell.angle_beta   90.00
_cell.angle_gamma   90.00
#
_symmetry.space_group_name_H-M   'P 1'
#
loop_
_entity.id
_entity.type
_entity.pdbx_description
1 polymer ?
#
loop_
_entity_poly.entity_id
_entity_poly.type
_entity_poly.pdbx_seq_one_letter_code
_entity_poly.pdbx_strand_id
1 'polypeptide(L)'
;MNDSSCVFEIIEKTVSTSENRLSISSLCKMAGVSRSGYYAWVKAEAFRQAQEEQDRKDFELILAAYKRRGYKKDARSIYMELLHMDPPVIMNVKKIRRLMKKFHLLCPIRKANPYRQLAKALKTNTVADNLLQRQFEDYGPRMVLLTDITYLPSAHPSSITGIV
;
A
#
# COMPACT_ATOMS: atom_id res chain seq x y z
N MET A 1 14.92 3.22 21.91
CA MET A 1 14.48 2.00 22.63
C MET A 1 14.31 2.36 24.10
N ASN A 2 13.33 3.20 24.41
CA ASN A 2 13.02 3.58 25.80
C ASN A 2 11.51 3.41 26.02
N ASP A 3 11.01 2.28 25.58
CA ASP A 3 9.59 1.97 25.62
C ASP A 3 9.31 1.30 26.96
N SER A 4 8.68 2.03 27.87
CA SER A 4 8.32 1.54 29.21
C SER A 4 7.55 0.21 29.16
N SER A 5 6.87 -0.09 28.04
CA SER A 5 6.21 -1.36 27.76
C SER A 5 7.16 -2.56 27.72
N CYS A 6 8.37 -2.40 27.17
CA CYS A 6 9.36 -3.48 27.10
C CYS A 6 9.87 -3.84 28.51
N VAL A 7 10.06 -2.83 29.36
CA VAL A 7 10.45 -3.01 30.77
C VAL A 7 9.38 -3.79 31.53
N PHE A 8 8.10 -3.43 31.39
CA PHE A 8 7.01 -4.15 32.03
C PHE A 8 6.87 -5.59 31.52
N GLU A 9 7.09 -5.84 30.23
CA GLU A 9 7.07 -7.18 29.65
C GLU A 9 8.18 -8.07 30.21
N ILE A 10 9.39 -7.52 30.43
CA ILE A 10 10.49 -8.26 31.05
C ILE A 10 10.15 -8.60 32.51
N ILE A 11 9.60 -7.65 33.26
CA ILE A 11 9.15 -7.86 34.65
C ILE A 11 8.09 -8.97 34.71
N GLU A 12 7.11 -8.94 33.82
CA GLU A 12 6.06 -9.97 33.75
C GLU A 12 6.65 -11.36 33.49
N LYS A 13 7.54 -11.48 32.50
CA LYS A 13 8.23 -12.75 32.18
C LYS A 13 9.07 -13.26 33.35
N THR A 14 9.71 -12.38 34.11
CA THR A 14 10.47 -12.78 35.31
C THR A 14 9.54 -13.23 36.43
N VAL A 15 8.38 -12.60 36.61
CA VAL A 15 7.36 -13.00 37.61
C VAL A 15 6.72 -14.35 37.25
N SER A 16 6.47 -14.62 35.97
CA SER A 16 5.89 -15.90 35.51
C SER A 16 6.85 -17.09 35.58
N THR A 17 8.15 -16.85 35.77
CA THR A 17 9.16 -17.91 35.86
C THR A 17 9.22 -18.47 37.29
N SER A 18 9.22 -19.79 37.45
CA SER A 18 9.12 -20.50 38.73
C SER A 18 10.30 -20.30 39.70
N GLU A 19 11.42 -19.74 39.23
CA GLU A 19 12.63 -19.49 40.04
C GLU A 19 12.66 -18.10 40.71
N ASN A 20 11.59 -17.31 40.57
CA ASN A 20 11.62 -15.93 41.04
C ASN A 20 11.52 -15.83 42.57
N ARG A 21 12.56 -15.27 43.19
CA ARG A 21 12.64 -14.98 44.63
C ARG A 21 12.37 -13.51 44.97
N LEU A 22 12.13 -12.67 43.98
CA LEU A 22 12.03 -11.21 44.11
C LEU A 22 10.57 -10.74 44.04
N SER A 23 10.21 -9.82 44.92
CA SER A 23 8.90 -9.17 44.87
C SER A 23 8.77 -8.24 43.66
N ILE A 24 7.54 -8.04 43.17
CA ILE A 24 7.22 -7.07 42.10
C ILE A 24 7.74 -5.66 42.47
N SER A 25 7.71 -5.30 43.76
CA SER A 25 8.26 -4.02 44.24
C SER A 25 9.77 -3.92 44.05
N SER A 26 10.50 -5.00 44.27
CA SER A 26 11.95 -5.07 44.07
C SER A 26 12.29 -4.97 42.58
N LEU A 27 11.56 -5.70 41.73
CA LEU A 27 11.74 -5.68 40.27
C LEU A 27 11.47 -4.29 39.68
N CYS A 28 10.36 -3.66 40.06
CA CYS A 28 10.03 -2.29 39.64
C CYS A 28 11.10 -1.28 40.08
N LYS A 29 11.63 -1.42 41.31
CA LYS A 29 12.67 -0.54 41.84
C LYS A 29 14.00 -0.71 41.10
N MET A 30 14.40 -1.93 40.76
CA MET A 30 15.60 -2.19 39.96
C MET A 30 15.48 -1.64 38.54
N ALA A 31 14.29 -1.75 37.94
CA ALA A 31 14.02 -1.28 36.59
C ALA A 31 13.71 0.24 36.51
N GLY A 32 13.64 0.95 37.65
CA GLY A 32 13.37 2.39 37.69
C GLY A 32 11.94 2.79 37.29
N VAL A 33 10.96 1.88 37.40
CA VAL A 33 9.56 2.11 37.02
C VAL A 33 8.64 2.10 38.23
N SER A 34 7.48 2.76 38.13
CA SER A 34 6.49 2.77 39.21
C SER A 34 5.68 1.47 39.25
N ARG A 35 5.36 1.01 40.47
CA ARG A 35 4.48 -0.16 40.68
C ARG A 35 3.07 0.07 40.11
N SER A 36 2.54 1.28 40.25
CA SER A 36 1.24 1.65 39.70
C SER A 36 1.23 1.58 38.17
N GLY A 37 2.32 1.97 37.52
CA GLY A 37 2.50 1.83 36.07
C GLY A 37 2.47 0.37 35.62
N TYR A 38 3.14 -0.53 36.36
CA TYR A 38 3.14 -1.95 36.09
C TYR A 38 1.71 -2.55 36.17
N TYR A 39 0.99 -2.35 37.28
CA TYR A 39 -0.36 -2.89 37.39
C TYR A 39 -1.36 -2.26 36.41
N ALA A 40 -1.19 -0.98 36.06
CA ALA A 40 -1.96 -0.36 34.98
C ALA A 40 -1.66 -1.02 33.63
N TRP A 41 -0.40 -1.36 33.37
CA TRP A 41 0.01 -2.10 32.19
C TRP A 41 -0.59 -3.51 32.15
N VAL A 42 -0.60 -4.25 33.27
CA VAL A 42 -1.22 -5.58 33.37
C VAL A 42 -2.73 -5.48 33.14
N LYS A 43 -3.42 -4.54 33.81
CA LYS A 43 -4.87 -4.36 33.64
C LYS A 43 -5.26 -4.00 32.20
N ALA A 44 -4.42 -3.23 31.50
CA ALA A 44 -4.65 -2.85 30.11
C ALA A 44 -4.35 -3.97 29.10
N GLU A 45 -3.83 -5.12 29.52
CA GLU A 45 -3.41 -6.20 28.63
C GLU A 45 -4.56 -6.71 27.74
N ALA A 46 -5.71 -7.03 28.34
CA ALA A 46 -6.87 -7.53 27.59
C ALA A 46 -7.32 -6.53 26.50
N PHE A 47 -7.28 -5.23 26.81
CA PHE A 47 -7.60 -4.18 25.84
C PHE A 47 -6.55 -4.09 24.73
N ARG A 48 -5.25 -4.17 25.06
CA ARG A 48 -4.17 -4.19 24.05
C ARG A 48 -4.29 -5.39 23.12
N GLN A 49 -4.56 -6.58 23.66
CA GLN A 49 -4.75 -7.80 22.87
C GLN A 49 -5.96 -7.69 21.95
N ALA A 50 -7.09 -7.16 22.44
CA ALA A 50 -8.28 -6.95 21.62
C ALA A 50 -8.03 -5.93 20.48
N GLN A 51 -7.30 -4.85 20.75
CA GLN A 51 -6.90 -3.90 19.72
C GLN A 51 -5.94 -4.50 18.69
N GLU A 52 -5.01 -5.36 19.12
CA GLU A 52 -4.08 -6.05 18.22
C GLU A 52 -4.82 -7.01 17.30
N GLU A 53 -5.78 -7.76 17.84
CA GLU A 53 -6.63 -8.67 17.06
C GLU A 53 -7.49 -7.91 16.05
N GLN A 54 -8.07 -6.78 16.45
CA GLN A 54 -8.81 -5.92 15.53
C GLN A 54 -7.90 -5.33 14.43
N ASP A 55 -6.70 -4.88 14.80
CA ASP A 55 -5.70 -4.37 13.86
C ASP A 55 -5.29 -5.45 12.83
N ARG A 56 -5.19 -6.72 13.24
CA ARG A 56 -4.91 -7.84 12.35
C ARG A 56 -6.06 -8.09 11.36
N LYS A 57 -7.29 -8.17 11.86
CA LYS A 57 -8.49 -8.33 11.00
C LYS A 57 -8.62 -7.20 9.98
N ASP A 58 -8.41 -5.96 10.43
CA ASP A 58 -8.42 -4.80 9.55
C ASP A 58 -7.28 -4.83 8.52
N PHE A 59 -6.11 -5.34 8.92
CA PHE A 59 -4.97 -5.51 8.02
C PHE A 59 -5.21 -6.58 6.95
N GLU A 60 -5.91 -7.66 7.27
CA GLU A 60 -6.28 -8.69 6.28
C GLU A 60 -7.15 -8.11 5.16
N LEU A 61 -8.12 -7.26 5.51
CA LEU A 61 -8.94 -6.53 4.53
C LEU A 61 -8.09 -5.60 3.66
N ILE A 62 -7.15 -4.87 4.28
CA ILE A 62 -6.18 -4.02 3.58
C ILE A 62 -5.33 -4.85 2.62
N LEU A 63 -4.87 -6.03 3.04
CA LEU A 63 -4.03 -6.92 2.24
C LEU A 63 -4.81 -7.47 1.04
N ALA A 64 -6.05 -7.88 1.23
CA ALA A 64 -6.94 -8.31 0.14
C ALA A 64 -7.17 -7.17 -0.87
N ALA A 65 -7.43 -5.95 -0.39
CA ALA A 65 -7.54 -4.77 -1.24
C ALA A 65 -6.24 -4.43 -1.98
N TYR A 66 -5.09 -4.57 -1.31
CA TYR A 66 -3.78 -4.32 -1.90
C TYR A 66 -3.45 -5.28 -3.04
N LYS A 67 -3.74 -6.58 -2.87
CA LYS A 67 -3.41 -7.63 -3.88
C LYS A 67 -4.30 -7.59 -5.13
N ARG A 68 -5.49 -6.99 -5.05
CA ARG A 68 -6.43 -6.89 -6.17
C ARG A 68 -5.81 -6.14 -7.35
N ARG A 69 -5.99 -6.62 -8.59
CA ARG A 69 -5.43 -6.03 -9.84
C ARG A 69 -3.89 -6.08 -9.99
N GLY A 70 -3.15 -6.74 -9.10
CA GLY A 70 -1.74 -7.14 -9.35
C GLY A 70 -0.68 -6.04 -9.34
N TYR A 71 -1.03 -4.78 -9.06
CA TYR A 71 -0.06 -3.69 -8.88
C TYR A 71 -0.05 -3.19 -7.44
N LYS A 72 1.08 -2.62 -7.01
CA LYS A 72 1.24 -2.07 -5.66
C LYS A 72 0.39 -0.80 -5.50
N LYS A 73 -0.43 -0.77 -4.44
CA LYS A 73 -1.42 0.27 -4.15
C LYS A 73 -0.99 1.17 -3.00
N ASP A 74 -1.29 2.45 -3.11
CA ASP A 74 -1.15 3.39 -2.02
C ASP A 74 -2.38 3.34 -1.09
N ALA A 75 -2.29 4.01 0.06
CA ALA A 75 -3.38 4.03 1.05
C ALA A 75 -4.70 4.58 0.49
N ARG A 76 -4.66 5.53 -0.47
CA ARG A 76 -5.87 6.06 -1.11
C ARG A 76 -6.49 5.06 -2.07
N SER A 77 -5.70 4.38 -2.88
CA SER A 77 -6.21 3.32 -3.76
C SER A 77 -6.78 2.14 -2.96
N ILE A 78 -6.17 1.79 -1.83
CA ILE A 78 -6.70 0.78 -0.90
C ILE A 78 -8.05 1.22 -0.35
N TYR A 79 -8.17 2.47 0.12
CA TYR A 79 -9.44 3.02 0.58
C TYR A 79 -10.53 2.94 -0.50
N MET A 80 -10.21 3.31 -1.73
CA MET A 80 -11.15 3.22 -2.84
C MET A 80 -11.55 1.77 -3.15
N GLU A 81 -10.60 0.82 -3.13
CA GLU A 81 -10.92 -0.61 -3.25
C GLU A 81 -11.87 -1.09 -2.15
N LEU A 82 -11.64 -0.68 -0.89
CA LEU A 82 -12.44 -1.10 0.26
C LEU A 82 -13.87 -0.54 0.19
N LEU A 83 -14.02 0.70 -0.30
CA LEU A 83 -15.33 1.35 -0.49
C LEU A 83 -16.18 0.66 -1.57
N HIS A 84 -15.55 0.07 -2.60
CA HIS A 84 -16.23 -0.63 -3.68
C HIS A 84 -16.30 -2.16 -3.48
N MET A 85 -15.98 -2.66 -2.28
CA MET A 85 -16.28 -4.04 -1.91
C MET A 85 -17.78 -4.21 -1.60
N ASP A 86 -18.27 -5.45 -1.67
CA ASP A 86 -19.59 -5.82 -1.19
C ASP A 86 -19.45 -6.82 -0.02
N PRO A 87 -19.80 -6.43 1.23
CA PRO A 87 -20.24 -5.10 1.66
C PRO A 87 -19.11 -4.05 1.69
N PRO A 88 -19.44 -2.74 1.63
CA PRO A 88 -18.44 -1.67 1.63
C PRO A 88 -17.79 -1.50 3.00
N VAL A 89 -16.46 -1.43 3.03
CA VAL A 89 -15.69 -1.25 4.27
C VAL A 89 -15.18 0.17 4.36
N ILE A 90 -15.74 0.95 5.29
CA ILE A 90 -15.34 2.35 5.51
C ILE A 90 -14.23 2.39 6.56
N MET A 91 -13.00 2.69 6.13
CA MET A 91 -11.85 2.82 7.02
C MET A 91 -11.13 4.16 6.80
N ASN A 92 -10.78 4.85 7.89
CA ASN A 92 -10.03 6.10 7.78
C ASN A 92 -8.65 5.87 7.15
N VAL A 93 -8.29 6.69 6.16
CA VAL A 93 -6.99 6.63 5.47
C VAL A 93 -5.80 6.72 6.44
N LYS A 94 -5.92 7.46 7.55
CA LYS A 94 -4.88 7.50 8.60
C LYS A 94 -4.68 6.14 9.27
N LYS A 95 -5.78 5.40 9.52
CA LYS A 95 -5.73 4.03 10.08
C LYS A 95 -5.09 3.07 9.08
N ILE A 96 -5.46 3.15 7.80
CA ILE A 96 -4.82 2.36 6.73
C ILE A 96 -3.31 2.60 6.71
N ARG A 97 -2.85 3.86 6.72
CA ARG A 97 -1.42 4.18 6.76
C ARG A 97 -0.71 3.65 8.01
N ARG A 98 -1.34 3.75 9.18
CA ARG A 98 -0.82 3.21 10.44
C ARG A 98 -0.61 1.69 10.33
N LEU A 99 -1.63 0.97 9.86
CA LEU A 99 -1.58 -0.49 9.72
C LEU A 99 -0.58 -0.92 8.65
N MET A 100 -0.52 -0.23 7.51
CA MET A 100 0.52 -0.47 6.49
C MET A 100 1.93 -0.32 7.06
N LYS A 101 2.17 0.72 7.87
CA LYS A 101 3.48 0.92 8.52
C LYS A 101 3.76 -0.17 9.57
N LYS A 102 2.77 -0.52 10.39
CA LYS A 102 2.87 -1.54 11.45
C LYS A 102 3.25 -2.92 10.89
N PHE A 103 2.63 -3.32 9.77
CA PHE A 103 2.84 -4.63 9.14
C PHE A 103 3.80 -4.57 7.93
N HIS A 104 4.56 -3.50 7.79
CA HIS A 104 5.57 -3.34 6.74
C HIS A 104 5.06 -3.51 5.29
N LEU A 105 3.80 -3.13 5.03
CA LEU A 105 3.22 -3.13 3.68
C LEU A 105 3.62 -1.85 2.93
N LEU A 106 4.60 -1.97 2.04
CA LEU A 106 5.21 -0.83 1.33
C LEU A 106 4.73 -0.70 -0.11
N CYS A 107 4.32 0.51 -0.49
CA CYS A 107 4.10 0.91 -1.88
C CYS A 107 5.32 1.69 -2.39
N PRO A 108 6.18 1.11 -3.25
CA PRO A 108 7.30 1.82 -3.83
C PRO A 108 6.81 2.90 -4.79
N ILE A 109 7.62 3.96 -4.92
CA ILE A 109 7.38 5.02 -5.89
C ILE A 109 7.44 4.41 -7.30
N ARG A 110 6.40 4.62 -8.11
CA ARG A 110 6.37 4.17 -9.50
C ARG A 110 7.44 4.93 -10.28
N LYS A 111 8.44 4.20 -10.78
CA LYS A 111 9.42 4.74 -11.72
C LYS A 111 8.84 4.67 -13.13
N ALA A 112 9.16 5.68 -13.95
CA ALA A 112 8.84 5.62 -15.37
C ALA A 112 9.56 4.43 -16.00
N ASN A 113 8.89 3.75 -16.93
CA ASN A 113 9.49 2.63 -17.65
C ASN A 113 10.61 3.18 -18.56
N PRO A 114 11.88 2.74 -18.39
CA PRO A 114 13.02 3.25 -19.15
C PRO A 114 12.85 3.02 -20.65
N TYR A 115 12.22 1.93 -21.08
CA TYR A 115 11.95 1.67 -22.50
C TYR A 115 10.95 2.66 -23.10
N ARG A 116 9.92 3.06 -22.34
CA ARG A 116 9.00 4.13 -22.77
C ARG A 116 9.72 5.48 -22.88
N GLN A 117 10.63 5.77 -21.96
CA GLN A 117 11.45 6.99 -22.04
C GLN A 117 12.38 6.95 -23.25
N LEU A 118 13.04 5.81 -23.49
CA LEU A 118 13.92 5.60 -24.63
C LEU A 118 13.18 5.74 -25.95
N ALA A 119 12.01 5.10 -26.10
CA ALA A 119 11.18 5.24 -27.30
C ALA A 119 10.77 6.71 -27.56
N LYS A 120 10.46 7.47 -26.51
CA LYS A 120 10.15 8.91 -26.61
C LYS A 120 11.39 9.74 -27.01
N ALA A 121 12.57 9.38 -26.49
CA ALA A 121 13.82 10.08 -26.75
C ALA A 121 14.36 9.79 -28.15
N LEU A 122 14.24 8.56 -28.63
CA LEU A 122 14.69 8.14 -29.95
C LEU A 122 13.91 8.80 -31.08
N LYS A 123 12.74 9.43 -30.82
CA LYS A 123 11.88 10.07 -31.83
C LYS A 123 11.77 9.24 -33.13
N THR A 124 11.75 7.91 -33.02
CA THR A 124 11.70 7.01 -34.19
C THR A 124 10.42 7.15 -34.99
N ASN A 125 9.41 7.79 -34.42
CA ASN A 125 8.28 8.29 -35.17
C ASN A 125 8.69 9.62 -35.80
N THR A 126 8.92 9.62 -37.11
CA THR A 126 8.82 10.84 -37.91
C THR A 126 7.40 11.35 -37.72
N VAL A 127 7.21 12.24 -36.74
CA VAL A 127 5.92 12.91 -36.55
C VAL A 127 5.77 13.83 -37.74
N ALA A 128 4.95 13.42 -38.70
CA ALA A 128 4.57 14.30 -39.80
C ALA A 128 3.85 15.52 -39.22
N ASP A 129 4.10 16.69 -39.80
CA ASP A 129 3.47 17.92 -39.34
C ASP A 129 1.95 17.80 -39.42
N ASN A 130 1.26 18.23 -38.36
CA ASN A 130 -0.20 18.28 -38.36
C ASN A 130 -0.65 19.50 -39.19
N LEU A 131 -0.79 19.29 -40.50
CA LEU A 131 -1.20 20.32 -41.45
C LEU A 131 -2.62 20.83 -41.20
N LEU A 132 -3.49 20.02 -40.60
CA LEU A 132 -4.90 20.37 -40.36
C LEU A 132 -5.10 21.19 -39.09
N GLN A 133 -4.21 21.10 -38.10
CA GLN A 133 -4.26 21.85 -36.84
C GLN A 133 -5.62 21.83 -36.12
N ARG A 134 -6.42 20.76 -36.29
CA ARG A 134 -7.79 20.61 -35.76
C ARG A 134 -8.82 21.60 -36.34
N GLN A 135 -8.56 22.18 -37.49
CA GLN A 135 -9.49 23.03 -38.25
C GLN A 135 -10.42 22.19 -39.12
N PHE A 136 -11.43 21.56 -38.50
CA PHE A 136 -12.33 20.63 -39.20
C PHE A 136 -13.48 21.33 -39.94
N GLU A 137 -13.78 22.58 -39.60
CA GLU A 137 -14.94 23.32 -40.12
C GLU A 137 -14.59 24.27 -41.27
N ASP A 138 -13.30 24.64 -41.42
CA ASP A 138 -12.85 25.71 -42.32
C ASP A 138 -12.92 25.35 -43.81
N TYR A 139 -12.91 24.05 -44.14
CA TYR A 139 -12.76 23.57 -45.52
C TYR A 139 -14.07 23.08 -46.14
N GLY A 140 -15.14 22.92 -45.36
CA GLY A 140 -16.43 22.37 -45.83
C GLY A 140 -16.50 20.82 -45.85
N PRO A 141 -17.70 20.25 -46.03
CA PRO A 141 -17.90 18.81 -45.92
C PRO A 141 -17.16 18.03 -47.02
N ARG A 142 -16.55 16.89 -46.65
CA ARG A 142 -15.78 15.99 -47.53
C ARG A 142 -14.47 16.56 -48.13
N MET A 143 -13.99 17.70 -47.63
CA MET A 143 -12.78 18.36 -48.16
C MET A 143 -11.48 17.88 -47.50
N VAL A 144 -11.58 17.31 -46.29
CA VAL A 144 -10.45 16.71 -45.57
C VAL A 144 -10.80 15.28 -45.18
N LEU A 145 -9.94 14.33 -45.51
CA LEU A 145 -10.09 12.91 -45.18
C LEU A 145 -9.00 12.50 -44.19
N LEU A 146 -9.41 11.87 -43.09
CA LEU A 146 -8.51 11.33 -42.07
C LEU A 146 -8.66 9.82 -42.06
N THR A 147 -7.54 9.12 -41.99
CA THR A 147 -7.49 7.67 -41.90
C THR A 147 -6.78 7.29 -40.62
N ASP A 148 -7.47 6.57 -39.74
CA ASP A 148 -6.87 6.02 -38.53
C ASP A 148 -6.46 4.57 -38.73
N ILE A 149 -5.24 4.23 -38.31
CA ILE A 149 -4.78 2.84 -38.27
C ILE A 149 -5.11 2.28 -36.89
N THR A 150 -6.00 1.30 -36.86
CA THR A 150 -6.32 0.56 -35.62
C THR A 150 -5.51 -0.72 -35.59
N TYR A 151 -4.53 -0.80 -34.69
CA TYR A 151 -3.79 -2.05 -34.47
C TYR A 151 -4.67 -3.06 -33.73
N LEU A 152 -4.96 -4.18 -34.38
CA LEU A 152 -5.64 -5.32 -33.77
C LEU A 152 -4.58 -6.24 -33.14
N PRO A 153 -4.61 -6.47 -31.82
CA PRO A 153 -3.66 -7.37 -31.18
C PRO A 153 -3.97 -8.83 -31.57
N SER A 154 -3.04 -9.48 -32.26
CA SER A 154 -3.13 -10.91 -32.58
C SER A 154 -2.65 -11.77 -31.40
N ALA A 155 -3.42 -12.77 -31.00
CA ALA A 155 -3.13 -13.67 -29.87
C ALA A 155 -2.06 -14.75 -30.17
N HIS A 156 -1.27 -14.62 -31.24
CA HIS A 156 -0.26 -15.60 -31.64
C HIS A 156 1.12 -14.97 -31.76
N PRO A 157 2.15 -15.54 -31.09
CA PRO A 157 3.52 -15.07 -31.21
C PRO A 157 4.20 -15.79 -32.38
N SER A 158 4.06 -15.27 -33.59
CA SER A 158 4.91 -15.69 -34.71
C SER A 158 4.99 -14.63 -35.80
N SER A 159 6.14 -13.94 -35.80
CA SER A 159 6.92 -13.57 -37.00
C SER A 159 6.15 -13.38 -38.31
N ILE A 160 5.81 -12.14 -38.67
CA ILE A 160 5.67 -11.76 -40.08
C ILE A 160 6.34 -10.41 -40.33
N THR A 161 7.55 -10.53 -40.84
CA THR A 161 8.25 -9.60 -41.71
C THR A 161 7.37 -9.31 -42.94
N GLY A 162 7.19 -8.04 -43.31
CA GLY A 162 6.62 -7.71 -44.62
C GLY A 162 5.82 -6.41 -44.62
N ILE A 163 6.52 -5.30 -44.86
CA ILE A 163 5.94 -4.07 -45.39
C ILE A 163 5.87 -4.23 -46.91
N VAL A 164 4.69 -3.98 -47.49
CA VAL A 164 4.52 -3.32 -48.80
C VAL A 164 3.48 -2.24 -48.60
#